data_AF-A0A1Y4SAI3-F1
#
_entry.id   AF-A0A1Y4SAI3-F1
#
_cell.length_a   1.000
_cell.length_b   1.000
_cell.length_c   1.000
_cell.angle_alpha   90.00
_cell.angle_beta   90.00
_cell.angle_gamma   90.00
#
_symmetry.space_group_name_H-M   'P 1'
#
loop_
_entity.id
_entity.type
_entity.pdbx_description
1 polymer ?
#
loop_
_entity_poly.entity_id
_entity_poly.type
_entity_poly.pdbx_seq_one_letter_code
_entity_poly.pdbx_strand_id
1 'polypeptide(L)'
;MSTEYIRAVSIRRGQVYLTSKSSNDDVPYHAWHCESLSKVYGEEGQPGLDREILRMLCEYAVLKGHHPSLERYRHALEAPEKEKIFQETAQALQAAYDLLQSEDQAHPLTAQSEAARAYRLTARKLQDRQYTALARLCSECSG
;
A
#
# COMPACT_ATOMS: atom_id res chain seq x y z
N MET A 1 -7.09 -16.33 0.01
CA MET A 1 -6.78 -14.94 0.44
C MET A 1 -8.10 -14.21 0.58
N SER A 2 -8.39 -13.64 1.75
CA SER A 2 -9.54 -12.72 1.90
C SER A 2 -9.19 -11.36 1.27
N THR A 3 -10.19 -10.66 0.77
CA THR A 3 -10.06 -9.26 0.33
C THR A 3 -10.77 -8.36 1.32
N GLU A 4 -10.12 -7.28 1.76
CA GLU A 4 -10.74 -6.30 2.65
C GLU A 4 -11.53 -5.27 1.83
N TYR A 5 -12.85 -5.15 2.06
CA TYR A 5 -13.68 -4.17 1.40
C TYR A 5 -13.78 -2.90 2.24
N ILE A 6 -13.15 -1.82 1.79
CA ILE A 6 -13.12 -0.53 2.50
C ILE A 6 -14.23 0.37 1.95
N ARG A 7 -15.09 0.88 2.83
CA ARG A 7 -16.19 1.82 2.52
C ARG A 7 -15.96 3.24 2.98
N ALA A 8 -15.13 3.45 3.99
CA ALA A 8 -14.74 4.79 4.43
C ALA A 8 -13.44 4.72 5.24
N VAL A 9 -12.63 5.77 5.12
CA VAL A 9 -11.55 6.11 6.05
C VAL A 9 -11.99 7.36 6.83
N SER A 10 -11.86 7.38 8.15
CA SER A 10 -12.19 8.56 8.96
C SER A 10 -11.17 8.77 10.07
N ILE A 11 -10.94 10.02 10.44
CA ILE A 11 -9.99 10.40 11.50
C ILE A 11 -10.80 11.05 12.63
N ARG A 12 -10.64 10.53 13.85
CA ARG A 12 -11.36 11.01 15.04
C ARG A 12 -10.33 11.20 16.15
N ARG A 13 -10.13 12.45 16.58
CA ARG A 13 -9.16 12.79 17.65
C ARG A 13 -7.76 12.21 17.40
N GLY A 14 -7.28 12.28 16.16
CA GLY A 14 -5.98 11.75 15.74
C GLY A 14 -5.93 10.23 15.52
N GLN A 15 -7.02 9.50 15.75
CA GLN A 15 -7.11 8.06 15.51
C GLN A 15 -7.79 7.77 14.17
N VAL A 16 -7.24 6.82 13.43
CA VAL A 16 -7.74 6.37 12.12
C VAL A 16 -8.70 5.21 12.32
N TYR A 17 -9.87 5.33 11.69
CA TYR A 17 -10.90 4.31 11.64
C TYR A 17 -11.17 3.91 10.19
N LEU A 18 -11.29 2.60 9.96
CA LEU A 18 -11.76 2.03 8.70
C LEU A 18 -13.19 1.53 8.90
N THR A 19 -14.08 1.90 7.99
CA THR A 19 -15.37 1.22 7.83
C THR A 19 -15.18 0.16 6.76
N SER A 20 -15.06 -1.11 7.16
CA SER A 20 -14.74 -2.18 6.23
C SER A 20 -15.40 -3.52 6.60
N LYS A 21 -15.23 -4.52 5.73
CA LYS A 21 -15.51 -5.92 6.02
C LYS A 21 -14.64 -6.83 5.17
N SER A 22 -14.38 -8.03 5.67
CA SER A 22 -13.78 -9.11 4.91
C SER A 22 -14.73 -9.63 3.82
N SER A 23 -14.18 -10.02 2.67
CA SER A 23 -14.91 -10.73 1.61
C SER A 23 -15.43 -12.09 2.05
N ASN A 24 -14.83 -12.69 3.08
CA ASN A 24 -15.17 -14.03 3.56
C ASN A 24 -16.30 -14.02 4.57
N ASP A 25 -16.67 -12.84 5.07
CA ASP A 25 -17.62 -12.73 6.16
C ASP A 25 -18.92 -12.05 5.69
N ASP A 26 -20.03 -12.58 6.17
CA ASP A 26 -21.38 -12.04 5.97
C ASP A 26 -21.72 -10.92 6.98
N VAL A 27 -20.77 -10.55 7.86
CA VAL A 27 -20.97 -9.42 8.75
C VAL A 27 -21.17 -8.12 7.98
N PRO A 28 -22.05 -7.22 8.46
CA PRO A 28 -22.16 -5.88 7.92
C PRO A 28 -20.82 -5.12 8.02
N TYR A 29 -20.70 -4.08 7.17
CA TYR A 29 -19.62 -3.11 7.31
C TYR A 29 -19.66 -2.49 8.70
N HIS A 30 -18.52 -2.44 9.36
CA HIS A 30 -18.39 -1.84 10.68
C HIS A 30 -17.17 -0.94 10.72
N ALA A 31 -17.26 0.12 11.54
CA ALA A 31 -16.14 1.01 11.78
C ALA A 31 -15.27 0.43 12.91
N TRP A 32 -13.98 0.27 12.66
CA TRP A 32 -13.03 -0.20 13.65
C TRP A 32 -11.77 0.68 13.66
N HIS A 33 -11.18 0.81 14.84
CA HIS A 33 -9.95 1.58 15.04
C HIS A 33 -8.76 0.78 14.53
N CYS A 34 -7.96 1.38 13.64
CA CYS A 34 -6.76 0.77 13.14
C CYS A 34 -5.53 1.41 13.82
N GLU A 35 -4.93 0.68 14.75
CA GLU A 35 -3.80 1.18 15.55
C GLU A 35 -2.58 1.48 14.69
N SER A 36 -2.25 0.61 13.73
CA SER A 36 -1.09 0.80 12.84
C SER A 36 -1.24 2.05 11.98
N LEU A 37 -2.42 2.26 11.37
CA LEU A 37 -2.69 3.46 10.58
C LEU A 37 -2.71 4.73 11.45
N SER A 38 -3.23 4.63 12.68
CA SER A 38 -3.23 5.75 13.63
C SER A 38 -1.82 6.16 14.00
N LYS A 39 -0.93 5.19 14.21
CA LYS A 39 0.49 5.45 14.49
C LYS A 39 1.16 6.18 13.32
N VAL A 40 1.02 5.66 12.11
CA VAL A 40 1.61 6.27 10.91
C VAL A 40 1.04 7.68 10.69
N TYR A 41 -0.27 7.86 10.85
CA TYR A 41 -0.88 9.19 10.77
C TYR A 41 -0.36 10.16 11.83
N GLY A 42 -0.10 9.69 13.06
CA GLY A 42 0.49 10.51 14.12
C GLY A 42 1.94 10.93 13.84
N GLU A 43 2.73 10.06 13.19
CA GLU A 43 4.15 10.30 12.90
C GLU A 43 4.37 11.08 11.59
N GLU A 44 3.58 10.78 10.55
CA GLU A 44 3.81 11.24 9.18
C GLU A 44 2.63 12.04 8.61
N GLY A 45 1.53 12.19 9.35
CA GLY A 45 0.35 12.90 8.91
C GLY A 45 -0.40 12.21 7.77
N GLN A 46 -1.14 13.01 7.01
CA GLN A 46 -1.93 12.52 5.88
C GLN A 46 -1.11 11.80 4.80
N PRO A 47 0.09 12.26 4.40
CA PRO A 47 0.89 11.54 3.40
C PRO A 47 1.26 10.11 3.81
N GLY A 48 1.60 9.89 5.08
CA GLY A 48 1.87 8.55 5.60
C GLY A 48 0.62 7.67 5.62
N LEU A 49 -0.52 8.23 6.01
CA LEU A 49 -1.80 7.52 5.96
C LEU A 49 -2.16 7.13 4.51
N ASP A 50 -2.01 8.06 3.56
CA ASP A 50 -2.32 7.80 2.16
C ASP A 50 -1.43 6.68 1.60
N ARG A 51 -0.13 6.67 1.93
CA ARG A 51 0.80 5.59 1.57
C ARG A 51 0.33 4.24 2.05
N GLU A 52 -0.06 4.11 3.32
CA GLU A 52 -0.47 2.82 3.88
C GLU A 52 -1.83 2.36 3.34
N ILE A 53 -2.79 3.27 3.14
CA ILE A 53 -4.07 2.90 2.52
C ILE A 53 -3.85 2.42 1.08
N LEU A 54 -3.03 3.11 0.30
CA LEU A 54 -2.71 2.68 -1.07
C LEU A 54 -1.97 1.34 -1.10
N ARG A 55 -1.03 1.10 -0.17
CA ARG A 55 -0.40 -0.22 0.02
C ARG A 55 -1.45 -1.29 0.21
N MET A 56 -2.40 -1.09 1.13
CA MET A 56 -3.50 -2.05 1.33
C MET A 56 -4.28 -2.30 0.04
N LEU A 57 -4.64 -1.24 -0.69
CA LEU A 57 -5.43 -1.32 -1.92
C LEU A 57 -4.70 -2.01 -3.08
N CYS A 58 -3.37 -1.96 -3.10
CA CYS A 58 -2.57 -2.67 -4.08
C CYS A 58 -2.33 -4.14 -3.72
N GLU A 59 -2.37 -4.50 -2.43
CA GLU A 59 -1.98 -5.83 -1.97
C GLU A 59 -3.17 -6.75 -1.64
N TYR A 60 -4.22 -6.24 -0.98
CA TYR A 60 -5.29 -7.09 -0.46
C TYR A 60 -6.65 -6.40 -0.20
N ALA A 61 -6.80 -5.11 -0.50
CA ALA A 61 -8.02 -4.36 -0.23
C ALA A 61 -8.65 -3.76 -1.48
N VAL A 62 -9.96 -3.49 -1.43
CA VAL A 62 -10.71 -2.87 -2.53
C VAL A 62 -11.69 -1.83 -1.99
N LEU A 63 -11.79 -0.70 -2.68
CA LEU A 63 -12.75 0.36 -2.36
C LEU A 63 -14.17 -0.01 -2.80
N LYS A 64 -15.16 0.12 -1.91
CA LYS A 64 -16.59 -0.08 -2.20
C LYS A 64 -17.37 1.18 -1.86
N GLY A 65 -18.32 1.55 -2.73
CA GLY A 65 -19.15 2.75 -2.56
C GLY A 65 -18.44 4.07 -2.88
N HIS A 66 -19.10 5.19 -2.59
CA HIS A 66 -18.71 6.53 -3.02
C HIS A 66 -18.54 7.50 -1.84
N HIS A 67 -18.07 7.00 -0.70
CA HIS A 67 -17.84 7.89 0.44
C HIS A 67 -16.73 8.91 0.09
N PRO A 68 -16.89 10.22 0.38
CA PRO A 68 -15.93 11.25 -0.04
C PRO A 68 -14.48 10.99 0.39
N SER A 69 -14.27 10.38 1.56
CA SER A 69 -12.93 10.04 2.02
C SER A 69 -12.19 8.99 1.17
N LEU A 70 -12.86 8.38 0.18
CA LEU A 70 -12.25 7.44 -0.76
C LEU A 70 -11.81 8.10 -2.07
N GLU A 71 -12.29 9.32 -2.37
CA GLU A 71 -12.11 9.95 -3.68
C GLU A 71 -10.63 10.13 -4.03
N ARG A 72 -9.81 10.59 -3.09
CA ARG A 72 -8.36 10.74 -3.29
C ARG A 72 -7.64 9.44 -3.64
N TYR A 73 -8.10 8.32 -3.11
CA TYR A 73 -7.51 7.01 -3.41
C TYR A 73 -7.96 6.50 -4.78
N ARG A 74 -9.22 6.75 -5.16
CA ARG A 74 -9.70 6.45 -6.51
C ARG A 74 -8.90 7.25 -7.54
N HIS A 75 -8.76 8.55 -7.31
CA HIS A 75 -7.98 9.44 -8.16
C HIS A 75 -6.55 8.91 -8.36
N ALA A 76 -5.82 8.61 -7.27
CA ALA A 76 -4.47 8.06 -7.37
C ALA A 76 -4.41 6.69 -8.08
N LEU A 77 -5.44 5.84 -7.91
CA LEU A 77 -5.50 4.52 -8.53
C LEU A 77 -5.86 4.54 -10.02
N GLU A 78 -6.54 5.61 -10.46
CA GLU A 78 -6.98 5.85 -11.84
C GLU A 78 -6.01 6.75 -12.63
N ALA A 79 -5.10 7.44 -11.93
CA ALA A 79 -4.10 8.32 -12.53
C ALA A 79 -3.17 7.54 -13.50
N PRO A 80 -2.92 8.05 -14.72
CA PRO A 80 -2.03 7.40 -15.68
C PRO A 80 -0.58 7.27 -15.17
N GLU A 81 -0.14 8.17 -14.30
CA GLU A 81 1.18 8.17 -13.65
C GLU A 81 1.42 6.91 -12.82
N LYS A 82 0.35 6.26 -12.32
CA LYS A 82 0.44 5.00 -11.59
C LYS A 82 1.16 3.93 -12.39
N GLU A 83 0.83 3.77 -13.67
CA GLU A 83 1.42 2.72 -14.51
C GLU A 83 2.94 2.92 -14.60
N LYS A 84 3.37 4.17 -14.78
CA LYS A 84 4.79 4.53 -14.80
C LYS A 84 5.49 4.22 -13.47
N ILE A 85 4.87 4.58 -12.34
CA ILE A 85 5.40 4.30 -11.00
C ILE A 85 5.61 2.79 -10.79
N PHE A 86 4.65 1.97 -11.22
CA PHE A 86 4.73 0.51 -11.11
C PHE A 86 5.78 -0.07 -12.05
N GLN A 87 5.84 0.42 -13.29
CA GLN A 87 6.82 -0.03 -14.27
C GLN A 87 8.26 0.26 -13.82
N GLU A 88 8.54 1.47 -13.33
CA GLU A 88 9.87 1.86 -12.82
C GLU A 88 10.27 1.00 -11.62
N THR A 89 9.33 0.73 -10.70
CA THR A 89 9.58 -0.13 -9.54
C THR A 89 9.85 -1.58 -9.96
N ALA A 90 9.06 -2.12 -10.90
CA ALA A 90 9.24 -3.47 -11.42
C ALA A 90 10.59 -3.64 -12.12
N GLN A 91 11.02 -2.66 -12.92
CA GLN A 91 12.33 -2.66 -13.55
C GLN A 91 13.47 -2.63 -12.52
N ALA A 92 13.36 -1.79 -11.49
CA ALA A 92 14.36 -1.73 -10.42
C ALA A 92 14.41 -3.03 -9.60
N LEU A 93 13.27 -3.67 -9.37
CA LEU A 93 13.20 -4.98 -8.71
C LEU A 93 13.84 -6.08 -9.57
N GLN A 94 13.56 -6.10 -10.88
CA GLN A 94 14.16 -7.05 -11.79
C GLN A 94 15.68 -6.88 -11.84
N ALA A 95 16.17 -5.64 -11.96
CA ALA A 95 17.61 -5.36 -11.93
C ALA A 95 18.27 -5.81 -10.61
N ALA A 96 17.59 -5.63 -9.47
CA ALA A 96 18.10 -6.12 -8.19
C ALA A 96 18.07 -7.65 -8.08
N TYR A 97 17.09 -8.31 -8.70
CA TYR A 97 16.96 -9.76 -8.75
C TYR A 97 18.02 -10.39 -9.67
N ASP A 98 18.35 -9.76 -10.79
CA ASP A 98 19.36 -10.23 -11.74
C ASP A 98 20.79 -10.23 -11.16
N LEU A 99 21.02 -9.51 -10.05
CA LEU A 99 22.27 -9.54 -9.30
C LEU A 99 22.39 -10.74 -8.35
N LEU A 100 21.32 -11.50 -8.12
CA LEU A 100 21.35 -12.69 -7.28
C LEU A 100 22.02 -13.86 -8.02
N GLN A 101 22.66 -14.75 -7.25
CA GLN A 101 23.12 -16.03 -7.78
C GLN A 101 21.93 -16.95 -8.07
N SER A 102 22.10 -17.92 -8.96
CA SER A 102 21.04 -18.85 -9.39
C SER A 102 20.36 -19.57 -8.22
N GLU A 103 21.11 -19.94 -7.18
CA GLU A 103 20.59 -20.60 -5.98
C GLU A 103 19.68 -19.66 -5.17
N ASP A 104 20.06 -18.38 -5.07
CA ASP A 104 19.27 -17.35 -4.38
C ASP A 104 18.04 -16.95 -5.19
N GLN A 105 18.16 -16.93 -6.53
CA GLN A 105 17.04 -16.68 -7.45
C GLN A 105 15.94 -17.74 -7.36
N ALA A 106 16.29 -19.01 -7.08
CA ALA A 106 15.29 -20.05 -6.86
C ALA A 106 14.44 -19.78 -5.59
N HIS A 107 15.02 -19.13 -4.59
CA HIS A 107 14.43 -18.93 -3.27
C HIS A 107 14.64 -17.50 -2.71
N PRO A 108 14.28 -16.43 -3.43
CA PRO A 108 14.71 -15.06 -3.10
C PRO A 108 14.14 -14.56 -1.77
N LEU A 109 13.01 -15.12 -1.34
CA LEU A 109 12.35 -14.75 -0.08
C LEU A 109 12.89 -15.51 1.14
N THR A 110 13.46 -16.70 0.95
CA THR A 110 13.84 -17.61 2.05
C THR A 110 15.34 -17.91 2.10
N ALA A 111 16.08 -17.65 1.02
CA ALA A 111 17.52 -17.80 0.95
C ALA A 111 18.22 -16.95 2.01
N GLN A 112 19.23 -17.54 2.64
CA GLN A 112 19.89 -16.99 3.83
C GLN A 112 21.18 -16.24 3.52
N SER A 113 21.62 -16.22 2.25
CA SER A 113 22.82 -15.51 1.83
C SER A 113 22.71 -14.01 2.15
N GLU A 114 23.87 -13.35 2.25
CA GLU A 114 23.92 -11.91 2.41
C GLU A 114 23.28 -11.18 1.22
N ALA A 115 23.50 -11.68 0.00
CA ALA A 115 22.90 -11.13 -1.23
C ALA A 115 21.38 -11.21 -1.20
N ALA A 116 20.79 -12.36 -0.82
CA ALA A 116 19.35 -12.52 -0.71
C ALA A 116 18.73 -11.63 0.39
N ARG A 117 19.43 -11.45 1.52
CA ARG A 117 19.01 -10.50 2.57
C ARG A 117 19.06 -9.06 2.07
N ALA A 118 20.12 -8.66 1.38
CA ALA A 118 20.27 -7.34 0.79
C ALA A 118 19.20 -7.07 -0.29
N TYR A 119 18.90 -8.08 -1.11
CA TYR A 119 17.80 -8.02 -2.08
C TYR A 119 16.46 -7.76 -1.40
N ARG A 120 16.09 -8.51 -0.36
CA ARG A 120 14.82 -8.30 0.37
C ARG A 120 14.72 -6.90 0.99
N LEU A 121 15.81 -6.39 1.54
CA LEU A 121 15.86 -5.02 2.07
C LEU A 121 15.67 -3.99 0.94
N THR A 122 16.30 -4.21 -0.20
CA THR A 122 16.17 -3.36 -1.38
C THR A 122 14.75 -3.40 -1.94
N ALA A 123 14.16 -4.59 -2.08
CA ALA A 123 12.80 -4.78 -2.55
C ALA A 123 11.79 -4.07 -1.64
N ARG A 124 11.95 -4.17 -0.32
CA ARG A 124 11.10 -3.44 0.65
C ARG A 124 11.22 -1.93 0.49
N LYS A 125 12.44 -1.40 0.28
CA LYS A 125 12.65 0.04 0.03
C LYS A 125 12.04 0.49 -1.29
N LEU A 126 12.12 -0.33 -2.34
CA LEU A 126 11.50 -0.03 -3.64
C LEU A 126 9.98 -0.01 -3.54
N GLN A 127 9.37 -0.99 -2.87
CA GLN A 127 7.92 -0.99 -2.60
C GLN A 127 7.48 0.21 -1.76
N ASP A 128 8.24 0.57 -0.72
CA ASP A 128 7.93 1.76 0.09
C ASP A 128 7.99 3.05 -0.73
N ARG A 129 8.98 3.18 -1.63
CA ARG A 129 9.05 4.28 -2.60
C ARG A 129 7.89 4.27 -3.58
N GLN A 130 7.47 3.11 -4.08
CA GLN A 130 6.33 2.97 -4.99
C GLN A 130 5.06 3.53 -4.35
N TYR A 131 4.73 3.09 -3.13
CA TYR A 131 3.53 3.56 -2.44
C TYR A 131 3.64 5.02 -2.00
N THR A 132 4.84 5.49 -1.66
CA THR A 132 5.07 6.92 -1.37
C THR A 132 4.85 7.77 -2.62
N ALA A 133 5.30 7.33 -3.79
CA ALA A 133 5.06 8.02 -5.05
C ALA A 133 3.57 8.02 -5.42
N LEU A 134 2.88 6.88 -5.24
CA LEU A 134 1.45 6.77 -5.48
C LEU A 134 0.64 7.68 -4.52
N ALA A 135 1.05 7.79 -3.26
CA ALA A 135 0.43 8.66 -2.27
C ALA A 135 0.53 10.15 -2.61
N ARG A 136 1.55 10.57 -3.37
CA ARG A 136 1.64 11.96 -3.84
C ARG A 136 0.51 12.31 -4.79
N LEU A 137 0.04 11.36 -5.60
CA LEU A 137 -1.11 11.55 -6.49
C LEU A 137 -2.41 11.80 -5.69
N CYS A 138 -2.53 11.32 -4.45
CA CYS A 138 -3.68 11.64 -3.59
C CYS A 138 -3.76 13.11 -3.21
N SER A 139 -2.62 13.82 -3.16
CA SER A 139 -2.55 15.23 -2.78
C SER A 139 -2.90 16.18 -3.93
N GLU A 140 -2.67 15.75 -5.18
CA GLU A 140 -2.99 16.50 -6.40
C GLU A 140 -4.51 16.63 -6.65
N CYS A 141 -5.31 15.80 -5.98
CA CYS A 141 -6.77 15.87 -5.96
C CYS A 141 -7.34 17.07 -5.15
N SER A 142 -6.50 17.79 -4.41
CA SER A 142 -6.93 18.89 -3.50
C SER A 142 -6.71 20.30 -4.08
N GLY A 143 -6.44 20.40 -5.38
CA GLY A 143 -6.21 21.66 -6.12
C GLY A 143 -7.42 22.14 -6.91
#